data_AF-S4RCF0-F1
#
_entry.id   AF-S4RCF0-F1
#
_cell.length_a   1.000
_cell.length_b   1.000
_cell.length_c   1.000
_cell.angle_alpha   90.00
_cell.angle_beta   90.00
_cell.angle_gamma   90.00
#
_symmetry.space_group_name_H-M   'P 1'
#
loop_
_entity.id
_entity.type
_entity.pdbx_description
1 polymer ?
#
loop_
_entity_poly.entity_id
_entity_poly.type
_entity_poly.pdbx_seq_one_letter_code
_entity_poly.pdbx_strand_id
1 'polypeptide(L)'
;ACVKLEISSPGNVLQRVCSLVMASEGEPPDTMALGLKDQEYSKKQESSQLAVQWINHSLSGLLMGQQPYNQSELDCLLREFLKEKLSEVHQQQEQEEVTRTEFSEPVVQPLAVTVNSDKKPIKAGKKSAALEKPLFHKEMRAPLLPGSVAISATSMAIAKAAARLKSCPLYKHIASLSHTEVQQKLKIPVTMVTVLCCGKASPGKLNLLKEVMVLPRPGLTASQV
;
A
#
# COMPACT_ATOMS: atom_id res chain seq x y z
N ALA A 1 -0.73 5.02 -10.26
CA ALA A 1 -2.15 4.80 -10.57
C ALA A 1 -3.01 5.42 -9.47
N CYS A 2 -4.11 6.08 -9.84
CA CYS A 2 -4.96 6.83 -8.92
C CYS A 2 -6.42 6.36 -9.03
N VAL A 3 -7.10 6.19 -7.89
CA VAL A 3 -8.52 5.81 -7.85
C VAL A 3 -9.36 7.04 -7.54
N LYS A 4 -10.35 7.33 -8.40
CA LYS A 4 -11.34 8.40 -8.18
C LYS A 4 -12.66 7.79 -7.69
N LEU A 5 -13.14 8.20 -6.53
CA LEU A 5 -14.42 7.73 -5.96
C LEU A 5 -15.44 8.87 -5.91
N GLU A 6 -16.70 8.57 -6.25
CA GLU A 6 -17.84 9.49 -6.18
C GLU A 6 -18.96 8.88 -5.34
N ILE A 7 -19.54 9.65 -4.41
CA ILE A 7 -20.70 9.25 -3.58
C ILE A 7 -21.88 10.17 -3.94
N SER A 8 -23.05 9.56 -4.12
CA SER A 8 -24.31 10.23 -4.43
C SER A 8 -25.38 9.87 -3.38
N SER A 9 -26.26 10.83 -3.05
CA SER A 9 -27.38 10.62 -2.12
C SER A 9 -28.71 10.58 -2.89
N PRO A 10 -29.66 9.68 -2.54
CA PRO A 10 -30.91 9.51 -3.28
C PRO A 10 -31.83 10.75 -3.29
N GLY A 11 -31.65 11.70 -2.36
CA GLY A 11 -32.43 12.94 -2.32
C GLY A 11 -32.08 13.98 -3.40
N ASN A 12 -31.00 13.77 -4.16
CA ASN A 12 -30.60 14.63 -5.27
C ASN A 12 -29.67 13.85 -6.21
N VAL A 13 -30.26 13.13 -7.17
CA VAL A 13 -29.57 12.23 -8.13
C VAL A 13 -28.45 12.93 -8.94
N LEU A 14 -28.39 14.26 -8.92
CA LEU A 14 -27.37 15.08 -9.60
C LEU A 14 -26.33 15.75 -8.68
N GLN A 15 -26.43 15.62 -7.35
CA GLN A 15 -25.52 16.32 -6.45
C GLN A 15 -24.37 15.39 -6.02
N ARG A 16 -23.26 15.47 -6.76
CA ARG A 16 -21.99 14.83 -6.40
C ARG A 16 -21.59 15.26 -4.98
N VAL A 17 -21.68 14.35 -4.01
CA VAL A 17 -21.43 14.67 -2.61
C VAL A 17 -19.94 14.86 -2.37
N CYS A 18 -19.09 14.03 -2.97
CA CYS A 18 -17.64 14.14 -2.85
C CYS A 18 -16.88 13.51 -4.02
N SER A 19 -15.66 13.99 -4.29
CA SER A 19 -14.64 13.30 -5.09
C SER A 19 -13.33 13.17 -4.30
N LEU A 20 -12.69 12.00 -4.37
CA LEU A 20 -11.40 11.71 -3.77
C LEU A 20 -10.49 11.06 -4.80
N VAL A 21 -9.21 11.44 -4.83
CA VAL A 21 -8.16 10.78 -5.61
C VAL A 21 -7.15 10.20 -4.62
N MET A 22 -6.95 8.88 -4.66
CA MET A 22 -5.93 8.18 -3.86
C MET A 22 -4.88 7.59 -4.78
N ALA A 23 -3.61 7.97 -4.56
CA ALA A 23 -2.49 7.33 -5.24
C ALA A 23 -2.17 6.01 -4.54
N SER A 24 -2.13 4.92 -5.31
CA SER A 24 -1.54 3.66 -4.85
C SER A 24 -0.03 3.79 -4.99
N GLU A 25 0.72 3.71 -3.88
CA GLU A 25 2.21 3.68 -3.74
C GLU A 25 3.04 4.75 -4.51
N GLY A 26 4.23 5.06 -3.99
CA GLY A 26 5.21 5.95 -4.64
C GLY A 26 5.69 5.42 -6.00
N GLU A 27 6.38 6.26 -6.77
CA GLU A 27 6.99 5.81 -8.04
C GLU A 27 8.20 4.90 -7.77
N PRO A 28 8.39 3.85 -8.58
CA PRO A 28 9.53 2.95 -8.42
C PRO A 28 10.85 3.71 -8.62
N PRO A 29 11.91 3.40 -7.84
CA PRO A 29 13.21 4.06 -7.93
C PRO A 29 13.77 4.16 -9.35
N ASP A 30 14.32 5.31 -9.72
CA ASP A 30 14.89 5.50 -11.05
C ASP A 30 16.06 4.56 -11.39
N THR A 31 16.70 3.99 -10.39
CA THR A 31 17.80 3.03 -10.51
C THR A 31 17.38 1.58 -10.70
N MET A 32 16.08 1.27 -10.68
CA MET A 32 15.62 -0.09 -10.90
C MET A 32 15.78 -0.48 -12.40
N ALA A 33 16.22 -1.71 -12.67
CA ALA A 33 16.34 -2.20 -14.05
C ALA A 33 14.99 -2.07 -14.77
N LEU A 34 15.00 -1.65 -16.04
CA LEU A 34 13.78 -1.32 -16.80
C LEU A 34 12.72 -2.43 -16.73
N GLY A 35 13.09 -3.70 -16.90
CA GLY A 35 12.14 -4.81 -16.82
C GLY A 35 11.52 -5.03 -15.43
N LEU A 36 12.21 -4.65 -14.34
CA LEU A 36 11.66 -4.71 -12.99
C LEU A 36 10.72 -3.53 -12.71
N LYS A 37 11.02 -2.34 -13.26
CA LYS A 37 10.11 -1.20 -13.21
C LYS A 37 8.79 -1.52 -13.89
N ASP A 38 8.84 -2.07 -15.11
CA ASP A 38 7.66 -2.41 -15.89
C ASP A 38 6.78 -3.44 -15.16
N GLN A 39 7.41 -4.43 -14.52
CA GLN A 39 6.70 -5.41 -13.70
C GLN A 39 6.04 -4.79 -12.46
N GLU A 40 6.70 -3.84 -11.80
CA GLU A 40 6.13 -3.12 -10.65
C GLU A 40 4.97 -2.21 -11.07
N TYR A 41 5.10 -1.51 -12.21
CA TYR A 41 4.02 -0.73 -12.80
C TYR A 41 2.82 -1.60 -13.19
N SER A 42 3.03 -2.78 -13.78
CA SER A 42 1.95 -3.72 -14.10
C SER A 42 1.20 -4.16 -12.85
N LYS A 43 1.91 -4.60 -11.81
CA LYS A 43 1.31 -5.00 -10.52
C LYS A 43 0.52 -3.85 -9.87
N LYS A 44 1.07 -2.63 -9.93
CA LYS A 44 0.42 -1.40 -9.42
C LYS A 44 -0.87 -1.10 -10.19
N GLN A 45 -0.85 -1.29 -11.50
CA GLN A 45 -2.01 -1.10 -12.37
C GLN A 45 -3.08 -2.16 -12.11
N GLU A 46 -2.70 -3.43 -12.03
CA GLU A 46 -3.60 -4.56 -11.68
C GLU A 46 -4.26 -4.34 -10.32
N SER A 47 -3.47 -3.98 -9.29
CA SER A 47 -4.01 -3.64 -7.97
C SER A 47 -4.98 -2.46 -8.02
N SER A 48 -4.75 -1.49 -8.91
CA SER A 48 -5.63 -0.33 -9.06
C SER A 48 -6.93 -0.68 -9.79
N GLN A 49 -6.86 -1.55 -10.81
CA GLN A 49 -8.03 -2.07 -11.50
C GLN A 49 -8.90 -2.92 -10.56
N LEU A 50 -8.27 -3.78 -9.75
CA LEU A 50 -8.95 -4.57 -8.73
C LEU A 50 -9.64 -3.67 -7.69
N ALA A 51 -8.95 -2.60 -7.25
CA ALA A 51 -9.56 -1.61 -6.36
C ALA A 51 -10.83 -0.99 -6.96
N VAL A 52 -10.80 -0.62 -8.25
CA VAL A 52 -11.97 -0.07 -8.95
C VAL A 52 -13.09 -1.10 -9.04
N GLN A 53 -12.77 -2.37 -9.33
CA GLN A 53 -13.77 -3.44 -9.36
C GLN A 53 -14.42 -3.65 -7.98
N TRP A 54 -13.64 -3.67 -6.91
CA TRP A 54 -14.18 -3.77 -5.55
C TRP A 54 -15.08 -2.60 -5.21
N ILE A 55 -14.69 -1.37 -5.56
CA ILE A 55 -15.52 -0.18 -5.33
C ILE A 55 -16.85 -0.30 -6.07
N ASN A 56 -16.82 -0.58 -7.38
CA ASN A 56 -18.00 -0.52 -8.23
C ASN A 56 -18.98 -1.68 -8.00
N HIS A 57 -18.51 -2.83 -7.53
CA HIS A 57 -19.33 -4.02 -7.35
C HIS A 57 -19.54 -4.37 -5.88
N SER A 58 -18.49 -4.85 -5.21
CA SER A 58 -18.61 -5.41 -3.86
C SER A 58 -18.92 -4.35 -2.80
N LEU A 59 -18.12 -3.30 -2.74
CA LEU A 59 -18.25 -2.23 -1.75
C LEU A 59 -19.47 -1.37 -1.99
N SER A 60 -19.81 -1.09 -3.26
CA SER A 60 -21.07 -0.42 -3.60
C SER A 60 -22.25 -1.21 -3.05
N GLY A 61 -22.37 -2.50 -3.37
CA GLY A 61 -23.45 -3.35 -2.84
C GLY A 61 -23.52 -3.36 -1.31
N LEU A 62 -22.37 -3.48 -0.63
CA LEU A 62 -22.27 -3.50 0.83
C LEU A 62 -22.74 -2.18 1.49
N LEU A 63 -22.49 -1.05 0.84
CA LEU A 63 -22.73 0.28 1.40
C LEU A 63 -24.01 0.95 0.88
N MET A 64 -24.67 0.35 -0.11
CA MET A 64 -25.94 0.86 -0.65
C MET A 64 -27.00 0.97 0.45
N GLY A 65 -27.64 2.13 0.53
CA GLY A 65 -28.67 2.43 1.53
C GLY A 65 -28.14 2.83 2.91
N GLN A 66 -26.83 2.73 3.15
CA GLN A 66 -26.24 3.13 4.42
C GLN A 66 -26.12 4.66 4.54
N GLN A 67 -26.28 5.16 5.76
CA GLN A 67 -26.11 6.59 6.05
C GLN A 67 -24.63 6.87 6.38
N PRO A 68 -24.01 7.90 5.79
CA PRO A 68 -22.58 8.16 5.97
C PRO A 68 -22.22 8.73 7.35
N TYR A 69 -23.19 9.02 8.21
CA TYR A 69 -22.96 9.68 9.50
C TYR A 69 -22.27 8.79 10.55
N ASN A 70 -22.38 7.47 10.42
CA ASN A 70 -21.81 6.49 11.33
C ASN A 70 -20.51 5.89 10.77
N GLN A 71 -19.44 6.69 10.76
CA GLN A 71 -18.15 6.29 10.19
C GLN A 71 -17.62 4.98 10.80
N SER A 72 -17.76 4.78 12.12
CA SER A 72 -17.25 3.59 12.80
C SER A 72 -17.93 2.30 12.37
N GLU A 73 -19.23 2.34 12.13
CA GLU A 73 -19.99 1.16 11.67
C GLU A 73 -19.61 0.81 10.22
N LEU A 74 -19.49 1.82 9.36
CA LEU A 74 -19.07 1.61 7.97
C LEU A 74 -17.62 1.13 7.88
N ASP A 75 -16.72 1.68 8.69
CA ASP A 75 -15.33 1.20 8.79
C ASP A 75 -15.25 -0.23 9.35
N CYS A 76 -16.21 -0.65 10.18
CA CYS A 76 -16.33 -2.04 10.63
C CYS A 76 -16.69 -2.97 9.48
N LEU A 77 -17.71 -2.63 8.68
CA LEU A 77 -18.09 -3.39 7.48
C LEU A 77 -16.93 -3.51 6.48
N LEU A 78 -16.22 -2.40 6.25
CA LEU A 78 -15.03 -2.34 5.41
C LEU A 78 -13.89 -3.24 5.93
N ARG A 79 -13.72 -3.32 7.25
CA ARG A 79 -12.72 -4.17 7.89
C ARG A 79 -13.07 -5.66 7.75
N GLU A 80 -14.33 -6.03 7.95
CA GLU A 80 -14.77 -7.41 7.77
C GLU A 80 -14.62 -7.85 6.32
N PHE A 81 -15.00 -7.00 5.35
CA PHE A 81 -14.74 -7.26 3.93
C PHE A 81 -13.24 -7.44 3.64
N LEU A 82 -12.36 -6.62 4.23
CA LEU A 82 -10.91 -6.77 4.05
C LEU A 82 -10.39 -8.10 4.63
N LYS A 83 -10.88 -8.53 5.80
CA LYS A 83 -10.53 -9.82 6.41
C LYS A 83 -10.97 -10.99 5.54
N GLU A 84 -12.18 -10.93 4.99
CA GLU A 84 -12.69 -11.93 4.04
C GLU A 84 -11.78 -12.04 2.82
N LYS A 85 -11.44 -10.91 2.18
CA LYS A 85 -10.54 -10.90 1.02
C LYS A 85 -9.12 -11.36 1.32
N LEU A 86 -8.60 -11.06 2.52
CA LEU A 86 -7.32 -11.64 2.96
C LEU A 86 -7.41 -13.15 3.10
N SER A 87 -8.52 -13.67 3.61
CA SER A 87 -8.72 -15.11 3.83
C SER A 87 -8.87 -15.87 2.50
N GLU A 88 -9.59 -15.30 1.53
CA GLU A 88 -9.69 -15.82 0.15
C GLU A 88 -8.31 -15.99 -0.50
N VAL A 89 -7.42 -15.01 -0.33
CA VAL A 89 -6.06 -15.09 -0.91
C VAL A 89 -5.21 -16.15 -0.21
N HIS A 90 -5.30 -16.29 1.11
CA HIS A 90 -4.58 -17.37 1.81
C HIS A 90 -5.07 -18.75 1.33
N GLN A 91 -6.38 -18.95 1.17
CA GLN A 91 -6.94 -20.21 0.66
C GLN A 91 -6.52 -20.50 -0.78
N GLN A 92 -6.48 -19.49 -1.64
CA GLN A 92 -6.01 -19.63 -3.02
C GLN A 92 -4.53 -20.03 -3.09
N GLN A 93 -3.68 -19.45 -2.22
CA GLN A 93 -2.27 -19.83 -2.13
C GLN A 93 -2.09 -21.27 -1.66
N GLU A 94 -2.85 -21.70 -0.65
CA GLU A 94 -2.83 -23.08 -0.15
C GLU A 94 -3.30 -24.08 -1.21
N GLN A 95 -4.36 -23.77 -1.96
CA GLN A 95 -4.84 -24.63 -3.06
C GLN A 95 -3.85 -24.71 -4.23
N GLU A 96 -3.18 -23.61 -4.56
CA GLU A 96 -2.17 -23.58 -5.61
C GLU A 96 -0.91 -24.36 -5.20
N GLU A 97 -0.53 -24.32 -3.92
CA GLU A 97 0.56 -25.12 -3.35
C GLU A 97 0.23 -26.61 -3.34
N VAL A 98 -0.98 -27.01 -2.94
CA VAL A 98 -1.43 -28.40 -2.98
C VAL A 98 -1.50 -28.92 -4.41
N THR A 99 -2.07 -28.16 -5.34
CA THR A 99 -2.16 -28.54 -6.77
C THR A 99 -0.78 -28.70 -7.40
N ARG A 100 0.19 -27.85 -7.02
CA ARG A 100 1.58 -27.93 -7.47
C ARG A 100 2.34 -29.12 -6.87
N THR A 101 1.99 -29.53 -5.66
CA THR A 101 2.60 -30.67 -4.97
C THR A 101 2.01 -32.01 -5.45
N GLU A 102 0.71 -32.05 -5.77
CA GLU A 102 0.05 -33.24 -6.35
C GLU A 102 0.48 -33.54 -7.79
N PHE A 103 0.99 -32.56 -8.54
CA PHE A 103 1.51 -32.75 -9.89
C PHE A 103 3.00 -33.17 -9.96
N SER A 104 3.64 -33.45 -8.82
CA SER A 104 5.07 -33.71 -8.75
C SER A 104 5.45 -34.92 -7.88
N GLU A 105 5.01 -36.13 -8.26
CA GLU A 105 5.79 -37.41 -8.30
C GLU A 105 4.89 -38.67 -8.41
N PRO A 106 5.35 -39.84 -8.93
CA PRO A 106 6.66 -40.16 -9.52
C PRO A 106 6.56 -40.74 -10.94
N VAL A 107 7.53 -40.44 -11.83
CA VAL A 107 7.83 -41.32 -12.97
C VAL A 107 9.28 -41.77 -12.88
N VAL A 108 9.43 -42.95 -12.29
CA VAL A 108 10.55 -43.87 -12.50
C VAL A 108 10.63 -44.18 -14.00
N GLN A 109 11.82 -44.07 -14.60
CA GLN A 109 12.35 -44.95 -15.66
C GLN A 109 13.79 -44.56 -16.07
N PRO A 110 14.58 -45.48 -16.68
CA PRO A 110 15.97 -45.74 -16.26
C PRO A 110 17.03 -45.64 -17.38
N LEU A 111 18.30 -45.78 -16.98
CA LEU A 111 19.55 -45.93 -17.79
C LEU A 111 20.00 -44.68 -18.58
N ALA A 112 21.28 -44.35 -18.75
CA ALA A 112 22.50 -45.15 -18.70
C ALA A 112 23.75 -44.36 -18.22
N VAL A 113 24.73 -45.15 -17.83
CA VAL A 113 26.03 -44.85 -17.21
C VAL A 113 27.01 -44.21 -18.20
N THR A 114 27.82 -43.23 -17.77
CA THR A 114 29.27 -43.23 -18.05
C THR A 114 30.04 -42.66 -16.86
N VAL A 115 30.95 -43.51 -16.38
CA VAL A 115 31.92 -43.32 -15.31
C VAL A 115 33.11 -42.52 -15.86
N ASN A 116 33.71 -41.63 -15.06
CA ASN A 116 35.15 -41.64 -14.77
C ASN A 116 35.53 -40.56 -13.74
N SER A 117 35.96 -41.08 -12.59
CA SER A 117 36.65 -40.44 -11.47
C SER A 117 38.10 -40.11 -11.80
N ASP A 118 38.65 -38.99 -11.31
CA ASP A 118 39.70 -38.99 -10.25
C ASP A 118 40.49 -37.66 -10.07
N LYS A 119 40.67 -37.32 -8.78
CA LYS A 119 41.87 -36.74 -8.10
C LYS A 119 42.21 -35.21 -8.17
N LYS A 120 42.02 -34.57 -7.00
CA LYS A 120 42.66 -33.34 -6.41
C LYS A 120 44.21 -33.52 -6.23
N PRO A 121 45.08 -32.54 -5.80
CA PRO A 121 44.86 -31.21 -5.16
C PRO A 121 45.94 -30.06 -5.37
N ILE A 122 45.75 -28.91 -4.65
CA ILE A 122 46.70 -27.88 -4.12
C ILE A 122 47.21 -26.71 -5.00
N LYS A 123 46.79 -25.45 -4.67
CA LYS A 123 47.62 -24.36 -4.08
C LYS A 123 46.86 -23.01 -3.93
N ALA A 124 46.59 -22.64 -2.68
CA ALA A 124 46.85 -21.35 -2.00
C ALA A 124 46.79 -20.05 -2.84
N GLY A 125 46.03 -19.00 -2.55
CA GLY A 125 45.41 -18.51 -1.31
C GLY A 125 45.78 -17.04 -1.14
N LYS A 126 44.83 -16.09 -1.28
CA LYS A 126 44.90 -14.78 -0.59
C LYS A 126 43.64 -13.93 -0.74
N LYS A 127 43.19 -13.42 0.41
CA LYS A 127 42.25 -12.31 0.69
C LYS A 127 40.76 -12.65 0.62
N SER A 128 40.29 -13.25 1.71
CA SER A 128 38.93 -13.06 2.23
C SER A 128 38.70 -11.57 2.50
N ALA A 129 38.14 -10.85 1.53
CA ALA A 129 37.35 -9.68 1.86
C ALA A 129 36.07 -10.23 2.49
N ALA A 130 35.94 -10.08 3.81
CA ALA A 130 34.69 -10.31 4.49
C ALA A 130 33.64 -9.46 3.75
N LEU A 131 32.77 -10.14 3.00
CA LEU A 131 31.56 -9.58 2.46
C LEU A 131 30.71 -9.28 3.69
N GLU A 132 30.95 -8.13 4.33
CA GLU A 132 30.00 -7.55 5.27
C GLU A 132 28.72 -7.38 4.47
N LYS A 133 27.81 -8.33 4.66
CA LYS A 133 26.49 -8.36 4.09
C LYS A 133 25.90 -6.99 4.41
N PRO A 134 25.67 -6.11 3.42
CA PRO A 134 25.18 -4.78 3.74
C PRO A 134 23.90 -4.98 4.53
N LEU A 135 23.83 -4.36 5.71
CA LEU A 135 22.63 -4.35 6.55
C LEU A 135 21.58 -3.51 5.82
N PHE A 136 21.06 -4.06 4.73
CA PHE A 136 19.85 -3.57 4.11
C PHE A 136 18.76 -3.86 5.13
N HIS A 137 18.32 -2.82 5.83
CA HIS A 137 16.96 -2.80 6.32
C HIS A 137 16.08 -2.94 5.08
N LYS A 138 15.69 -4.19 4.78
CA LYS A 138 14.60 -4.50 3.87
C LYS A 138 13.42 -3.75 4.48
N GLU A 139 13.07 -2.63 3.85
CA GLU A 139 11.88 -1.87 4.20
C GLU A 139 10.75 -2.90 4.29
N MET A 140 10.27 -3.14 5.51
CA MET A 140 9.23 -4.12 5.77
C MET A 140 7.91 -3.49 5.33
N ARG A 141 7.73 -3.31 4.02
CA ARG A 141 6.40 -3.18 3.47
C ARG A 141 5.78 -4.55 3.66
N ALA A 142 4.89 -4.64 4.64
CA ALA A 142 3.98 -5.78 4.71
C ALA A 142 3.35 -5.93 3.31
N PRO A 143 3.33 -7.14 2.72
CA PRO A 143 2.72 -7.33 1.42
C PRO A 143 1.27 -6.86 1.50
N LEU A 144 1.01 -5.74 0.85
CA LEU A 144 -0.31 -5.13 0.86
C LEU A 144 -1.18 -5.94 -0.11
N LEU A 145 -2.34 -6.40 0.36
CA LEU A 145 -3.31 -7.09 -0.48
C LEU A 145 -3.64 -6.22 -1.72
N PRO A 146 -3.51 -6.74 -2.95
CA PRO A 146 -3.93 -6.01 -4.15
C PRO A 146 -5.38 -5.56 -4.01
N GLY A 147 -5.66 -4.31 -4.38
CA GLY A 147 -7.01 -3.73 -4.27
C GLY A 147 -7.34 -3.09 -2.91
N SER A 148 -6.54 -3.31 -1.85
CA SER A 148 -6.80 -2.74 -0.50
C SER A 148 -6.89 -1.21 -0.43
N VAL A 149 -6.31 -0.50 -1.41
CA VAL A 149 -6.50 0.96 -1.59
C VAL A 149 -7.99 1.32 -1.67
N ALA A 150 -8.83 0.45 -2.22
CA ALA A 150 -10.29 0.61 -2.26
C ALA A 150 -10.89 0.86 -0.87
N ILE A 151 -10.41 0.13 0.15
CA ILE A 151 -10.93 0.21 1.52
C ILE A 151 -10.66 1.61 2.10
N SER A 152 -9.41 2.05 2.02
CA SER A 152 -9.00 3.37 2.51
C SER A 152 -9.67 4.52 1.73
N ALA A 153 -9.77 4.39 0.41
CA ALA A 153 -10.41 5.37 -0.45
C ALA A 153 -11.91 5.49 -0.12
N THR A 154 -12.58 4.36 0.10
CA THR A 154 -14.01 4.31 0.44
C THR A 154 -14.27 4.91 1.81
N SER A 155 -13.51 4.50 2.84
CA SER A 155 -13.60 5.07 4.20
C SER A 155 -13.45 6.60 4.20
N MET A 156 -12.42 7.11 3.51
CA MET A 156 -12.18 8.55 3.38
C MET A 156 -13.28 9.28 2.60
N ALA A 157 -13.82 8.66 1.54
CA ALA A 157 -14.91 9.24 0.78
C ALA A 157 -16.20 9.34 1.60
N ILE A 158 -16.51 8.33 2.41
CA ILE A 158 -17.64 8.35 3.36
C ILE A 158 -17.47 9.50 4.35
N ALA A 159 -16.30 9.64 4.98
CA ALA A 159 -16.03 10.74 5.92
C ALA A 159 -16.21 12.11 5.26
N LYS A 160 -15.72 12.28 4.03
CA LYS A 160 -15.93 13.52 3.26
C LYS A 160 -17.40 13.76 2.93
N ALA A 161 -18.16 12.71 2.58
CA ALA A 161 -19.58 12.82 2.31
C ALA A 161 -20.37 13.21 3.57
N ALA A 162 -20.06 12.60 4.71
CA ALA A 162 -20.64 12.92 6.00
C ALA A 162 -20.37 14.38 6.41
N ALA A 163 -19.14 14.86 6.24
CA ALA A 163 -18.77 16.25 6.52
C ALA A 163 -19.56 17.23 5.63
N ARG A 164 -19.69 16.93 4.34
CA ARG A 164 -20.50 17.72 3.38
C ARG A 164 -21.97 17.77 3.81
N LEU A 165 -22.56 16.63 4.15
CA LEU A 165 -23.97 16.56 4.58
C LEU A 165 -24.20 17.30 5.91
N LYS A 166 -23.24 17.24 6.84
CA LYS A 166 -23.24 18.03 8.09
C LYS A 166 -22.90 19.51 7.88
N SER A 167 -22.64 19.95 6.65
CA SER A 167 -22.21 21.31 6.32
C SER A 167 -21.02 21.80 7.16
N CYS A 168 -20.06 20.91 7.45
CA CYS A 168 -18.89 21.24 8.24
C CYS A 168 -17.58 20.91 7.49
N PRO A 169 -16.48 21.62 7.76
CA PRO A 169 -15.17 21.27 7.22
C PRO A 169 -14.76 19.86 7.64
N LEU A 170 -14.09 19.12 6.73
CA LEU A 170 -13.65 17.74 6.98
C LEU A 170 -12.83 17.58 8.27
N TYR A 171 -11.93 18.52 8.56
CA TYR A 171 -11.12 18.44 9.78
C TYR A 171 -11.98 18.51 11.06
N LYS A 172 -13.07 19.27 11.07
CA LYS A 172 -14.02 19.32 12.20
C LYS A 172 -14.79 18.01 12.30
N HIS A 173 -15.18 17.44 11.16
CA HIS A 173 -15.84 16.14 11.14
C HIS A 173 -14.93 15.04 11.69
N ILE A 174 -13.69 14.93 11.22
CA ILE A 174 -12.70 13.94 11.72
C ILE A 174 -12.47 14.13 13.22
N ALA A 175 -12.34 15.37 13.66
CA ALA A 175 -12.17 15.66 15.08
C ALA A 175 -13.39 15.21 15.90
N SER A 176 -14.62 15.41 15.39
CA SER A 176 -15.85 14.91 16.04
C SER A 176 -15.96 13.38 16.11
N LEU A 177 -15.25 12.64 15.25
CA LEU A 177 -15.20 11.18 15.30
C LEU A 177 -14.23 10.65 16.37
N SER A 178 -13.32 11.49 16.84
CA SER A 178 -12.37 11.13 17.89
C SER A 178 -13.05 11.32 19.25
N HIS A 179 -13.14 10.27 20.07
CA HIS A 179 -13.76 10.28 21.40
C HIS A 179 -13.03 11.12 22.46
N THR A 180 -12.32 12.18 22.05
CA THR A 180 -11.64 13.10 22.95
C THR A 180 -12.60 14.24 23.27
N GLU A 181 -13.35 14.11 24.36
CA GLU A 181 -14.32 15.09 24.90
C GLU A 181 -13.68 16.43 25.34
N VAL A 182 -12.36 16.56 25.20
CA VAL A 182 -11.66 17.80 25.46
C VAL A 182 -12.04 18.78 24.36
N GLN A 183 -12.74 19.86 24.72
CA GLN A 183 -13.04 21.02 23.88
C GLN A 183 -11.90 21.23 22.87
N GLN A 184 -12.15 20.83 21.62
CA GLN A 184 -11.08 20.54 20.68
C GLN A 184 -10.45 21.85 20.21
N LYS A 185 -9.49 22.34 20.98
CA LYS A 185 -8.54 23.35 20.52
C LYS A 185 -7.69 22.68 19.45
N LEU A 186 -8.20 22.72 18.22
CA LEU A 186 -7.51 22.19 17.05
C LEU A 186 -6.14 22.86 16.94
N LYS A 187 -5.10 22.04 16.86
CA LYS A 187 -3.72 22.50 16.71
C LYS A 187 -3.27 22.26 15.28
N ILE A 188 -2.54 23.22 14.73
CA ILE A 188 -1.86 23.05 13.46
C ILE A 188 -0.54 22.31 13.74
N PRO A 189 -0.26 21.18 13.07
CA PRO A 189 1.00 20.46 13.26
C PRO A 189 2.17 21.27 12.68
N VAL A 190 3.38 21.05 13.23
CA VAL A 190 4.60 21.62 12.66
C VAL A 190 4.94 20.86 11.38
N THR A 191 5.03 21.56 10.25
CA THR A 191 5.32 20.96 8.95
C THR A 191 6.80 20.58 8.85
N MET A 192 7.11 19.32 8.58
CA MET A 192 8.45 18.90 8.17
C MET A 192 8.53 18.91 6.64
N VAL A 193 9.56 19.54 6.08
CA VAL A 193 9.73 19.66 4.63
C VAL A 193 10.95 18.88 4.19
N THR A 194 10.78 17.92 3.29
CA THR A 194 11.90 17.21 2.66
C THR A 194 12.60 18.15 1.68
N VAL A 195 13.87 18.47 1.96
CA VAL A 195 14.70 19.33 1.10
C VAL A 195 15.60 18.53 0.17
N LEU A 196 15.85 17.26 0.49
CA LEU A 196 16.64 16.36 -0.33
C LEU A 196 16.13 14.94 -0.18
N CYS A 197 15.76 14.31 -1.31
CA CYS A 197 15.59 12.87 -1.38
C CYS A 197 16.96 12.22 -1.59
N CYS A 198 17.24 11.15 -0.86
CA CYS A 198 18.50 10.41 -0.86
C CYS A 198 18.22 8.92 -1.14
N GLY A 199 19.26 8.10 -1.05
CA GLY A 199 19.16 6.66 -1.25
C GLY A 199 19.38 6.25 -2.70
N LYS A 200 19.19 4.95 -2.96
CA LYS A 200 19.53 4.35 -4.26
C LYS A 200 18.77 4.97 -5.42
N ALA A 201 17.57 5.48 -5.18
CA ALA A 201 16.70 6.10 -6.19
C ALA A 201 17.13 7.53 -6.57
N SER A 202 17.95 8.19 -5.74
CA SER A 202 18.29 9.59 -5.88
C SER A 202 19.64 9.78 -6.58
N PRO A 203 19.80 10.78 -7.46
CA PRO A 203 21.08 11.11 -8.07
C PRO A 203 22.09 11.55 -6.99
N GLY A 204 23.10 10.71 -6.71
CA GLY A 204 24.18 11.02 -5.78
C GLY A 204 24.80 9.79 -5.12
N LYS A 205 25.75 10.00 -4.19
CA LYS A 205 26.38 8.94 -3.39
C LYS A 205 25.77 8.75 -2.00
N LEU A 206 24.69 9.48 -1.69
CA LEU A 206 24.05 9.48 -0.38
C LEU A 206 23.12 8.27 -0.19
N ASN A 207 23.71 7.07 -0.18
CA ASN A 207 22.97 5.80 -0.08
C ASN A 207 22.60 5.41 1.37
N LEU A 208 23.08 6.16 2.37
CA LEU A 208 22.85 5.88 3.79
C LEU A 208 21.63 6.61 4.37
N LEU A 209 21.13 7.63 3.67
CA LEU A 209 19.98 8.43 4.08
C LEU A 209 18.85 8.23 3.08
N LYS A 210 17.59 8.30 3.53
CA LYS A 210 16.42 8.30 2.65
C LYS A 210 15.99 9.71 2.28
N GLU A 211 15.93 10.60 3.27
CA GLU A 211 15.48 11.97 3.09
C GLU A 211 16.22 12.87 4.09
N VAL A 212 16.53 14.10 3.69
CA VAL A 212 16.93 15.19 4.59
C VAL A 212 15.74 16.12 4.72
N MET A 213 15.28 16.32 5.95
CA MET A 213 14.10 17.12 6.25
C MET A 213 14.46 18.31 7.14
N VAL A 214 13.83 19.45 6.88
CA VAL A 214 13.96 20.66 7.70
C VAL A 214 12.69 20.82 8.53
N LEU A 215 12.88 21.08 9.82
CA LEU A 215 11.80 21.45 10.74
C LEU A 215 11.88 22.98 10.96
N PRO A 216 10.81 23.72 10.65
CA PRO A 216 10.75 25.16 10.90
C PRO A 216 10.80 25.41 12.41
N ARG A 217 11.30 26.59 12.78
CA ARG A 217 11.36 26.98 14.19
C ARG A 217 9.95 27.04 14.79
N PRO A 218 9.77 26.58 16.04
CA PRO A 218 8.50 26.75 16.74
C PRO A 218 8.06 28.22 16.75
N GLY A 219 6.77 28.47 16.53
CA GLY A 219 6.19 29.82 16.53
C GLY A 219 5.97 30.44 15.14
N LEU A 220 6.43 29.79 14.07
CA LEU A 220 6.04 30.14 12.70
C LEU A 220 4.65 29.58 12.39
N THR A 221 3.81 30.35 11.69
CA THR A 221 2.51 29.87 11.21
C THR A 221 2.68 29.02 9.95
N ALA A 222 1.68 28.18 9.64
CA ALA A 222 1.72 27.36 8.42
C ALA A 222 1.83 28.17 7.11
N SER A 223 1.43 29.45 7.12
CA SER A 223 1.59 30.35 5.97
C SER A 223 2.98 30.97 5.84
N GLN A 224 3.83 30.80 6.85
CA GLN A 224 5.19 31.38 6.93
C GLN A 224 6.28 30.33 6.71
N VAL A 225 5.90 29.05 6.59
CA VAL A 225 6.78 27.91 6.26
C VAL A 225 6.63 27.61 4.78
#